data_AF-A0A3C1FLK7-F1
#
_entry.id   AF-A0A3C1FLK7-F1
#
_cell.length_a   1.000
_cell.length_b   1.000
_cell.length_c   1.000
_cell.angle_alpha   90.00
_cell.angle_beta   90.00
_cell.angle_gamma   90.00
#
_symmetry.space_group_name_H-M   'P 1'
#
loop_
_entity.id
_entity.type
_entity.pdbx_description
1 polymer ?
#
loop_
_entity_poly.entity_id
_entity_poly.type
_entity_poly.pdbx_seq_one_letter_code
_entity_poly.pdbx_strand_id
1 'polypeptide(L)'
;IWPLLMGVNRAKWFLMTGERLTGEALMEMGLVNFLVEDDKIMEKALACADQLAAGPAMAISASKVPINNYIRALSSQILPLSLALEGQSMRSADAKEAQRAFAEKREPQFGKK
;
A
#
# COMPACT_ATOMS: atom_id res chain seq x y z
N ILE A 1 0.75 -0.84 -6.56
CA ILE A 1 0.05 0.47 -6.50
C ILE A 1 0.94 1.63 -6.05
N TRP A 2 1.95 1.43 -5.18
CA TRP A 2 2.81 2.51 -4.65
C TRP A 2 3.34 3.50 -5.70
N PRO A 3 3.94 3.07 -6.83
CA PRO A 3 4.42 4.02 -7.84
C PRO A 3 3.31 4.83 -8.52
N LEU A 4 2.07 4.31 -8.54
CA LEU A 4 0.92 5.01 -9.12
C LEU A 4 0.42 6.13 -8.22
N LEU A 5 0.60 6.01 -6.90
CA LEU A 5 0.10 6.96 -5.91
C LEU A 5 1.14 8.03 -5.54
N MET A 6 2.41 7.65 -5.35
CA MET A 6 3.47 8.57 -4.88
C MET A 6 4.65 8.73 -5.85
N GLY A 7 4.56 8.15 -7.06
CA GLY A 7 5.65 8.16 -8.03
C GLY A 7 6.78 7.17 -7.71
N VAL A 8 7.63 6.92 -8.71
CA VAL A 8 8.64 5.84 -8.67
C VAL A 8 9.74 6.09 -7.63
N ASN A 9 10.18 7.34 -7.46
CA ASN A 9 11.30 7.67 -6.56
C ASN A 9 10.95 7.39 -5.09
N ARG A 10 9.82 7.93 -4.62
CA ARG A 10 9.35 7.71 -3.25
C ARG A 10 9.00 6.24 -3.02
N ALA A 11 8.31 5.62 -3.98
CA ALA A 11 7.96 4.20 -3.87
C ALA A 11 9.18 3.30 -3.69
N LYS A 12 10.27 3.52 -4.43
CA LYS A 12 11.52 2.76 -4.25
C LYS A 12 12.09 2.93 -2.85
N TRP A 13 12.20 4.16 -2.37
CA TRP A 13 12.74 4.44 -1.04
C TRP A 13 11.98 3.68 0.05
N PHE A 14 10.66 3.85 0.14
CA PHE A 14 9.86 3.23 1.20
C PHE A 14 9.81 1.70 1.09
N LEU A 15 9.71 1.15 -0.12
CA LEU A 15 9.69 -0.31 -0.32
C LEU A 15 11.04 -0.97 -0.02
N MET A 16 12.16 -0.25 -0.20
CA MET A 16 13.51 -0.79 0.04
C MET A 16 13.96 -0.60 1.50
N THR A 17 13.56 0.50 2.14
CA THR A 17 13.99 0.82 3.52
C THR A 17 13.03 0.30 4.58
N GLY A 18 11.76 0.10 4.24
CA GLY A 18 10.72 -0.23 5.22
C GLY A 18 10.42 0.91 6.21
N GLU A 19 10.84 2.14 5.89
CA GLU A 19 10.56 3.31 6.74
C GLU A 19 9.05 3.50 6.96
N ARG A 20 8.68 3.83 8.20
CA ARG A 20 7.27 4.02 8.58
C ARG A 20 6.79 5.42 8.16
N LEU A 21 5.55 5.47 7.69
CA LEU A 21 4.88 6.72 7.30
C LEU A 21 3.85 7.13 8.34
N THR A 22 3.75 8.43 8.61
CA THR A 22 2.68 9.01 9.43
C THR A 22 1.44 9.30 8.58
N GLY A 23 0.29 9.55 9.23
CA GLY A 23 -0.94 9.90 8.53
C GLY A 23 -0.82 11.20 7.73
N GLU A 24 -0.11 12.19 8.26
CA GLU A 24 0.16 13.47 7.61
C GLU A 24 1.00 13.28 6.34
N ALA A 25 2.07 12.49 6.43
CA ALA A 25 2.91 12.17 5.28
C ALA A 25 2.12 11.44 4.18
N LEU A 26 1.23 10.52 4.56
CA LEU A 26 0.35 9.84 3.61
C LEU A 26 -0.61 10.80 2.91
N MET A 27 -1.17 11.77 3.65
CA MET A 27 -2.06 12.80 3.11
C MET A 27 -1.32 13.74 2.15
N GLU A 28 -0.13 14.22 2.52
CA GLU A 28 0.70 15.08 1.67
C GLU A 28 1.12 14.38 0.37
N MET A 29 1.39 13.07 0.44
CA MET A 29 1.77 12.28 -0.73
C MET A 29 0.58 11.81 -1.57
N GLY A 30 -0.67 12.06 -1.15
CA GLY A 30 -1.89 11.65 -1.86
C GLY A 30 -2.16 10.14 -1.80
N LEU A 31 -1.63 9.44 -0.79
CA LEU A 31 -1.96 8.01 -0.58
C LEU A 31 -3.31 7.81 0.07
N VAL A 32 -3.80 8.82 0.79
CA VAL A 32 -5.11 8.86 1.41
C VAL A 32 -5.85 10.11 0.97
N ASN A 33 -7.18 10.04 0.90
CA ASN A 33 -8.01 11.19 0.53
C ASN A 33 -8.34 12.09 1.72
N PHE A 34 -8.33 11.54 2.94
CA PHE A 34 -8.73 12.23 4.16
C PHE A 34 -7.85 11.77 5.31
N LEU A 35 -7.57 12.70 6.23
CA LEU A 35 -6.94 12.46 7.52
C LEU A 35 -7.85 13.04 8.60
N VAL A 36 -8.18 12.24 9.61
CA VAL A 36 -9.04 12.61 10.74
C VAL A 36 -8.47 12.01 12.03
N GLU A 37 -8.94 12.50 13.17
CA GLU A 37 -8.64 11.90 14.49
C GLU A 37 -9.15 10.45 14.57
N ASP A 38 -8.49 9.63 15.39
CA ASP A 38 -8.74 8.18 15.47
C ASP A 38 -10.19 7.84 15.84
N ASP A 39 -10.81 8.61 16.74
CA ASP A 39 -12.21 8.45 17.18
C ASP A 39 -13.22 8.93 16.12
N LYS A 40 -12.77 9.64 15.08
CA LYS A 40 -13.58 10.16 13.97
C LYS A 40 -13.52 9.33 12.70
N ILE A 41 -12.72 8.26 12.67
CA ILE A 41 -12.54 7.42 11.47
C ILE A 41 -13.89 6.89 10.95
N MET A 42 -14.72 6.31 11.84
CA MET A 42 -15.99 5.75 11.40
C MET A 42 -17.00 6.81 10.98
N GLU A 43 -17.06 7.93 11.69
CA GLU A 43 -17.92 9.05 11.34
C GLU A 43 -17.60 9.54 9.92
N LYS A 44 -16.31 9.77 9.61
CA LYS A 44 -15.87 10.22 8.30
C LYS A 44 -16.11 9.17 7.21
N ALA A 45 -15.87 7.89 7.50
CA ALA A 45 -16.08 6.80 6.54
C ALA A 45 -17.56 6.66 6.13
N LEU A 46 -18.48 6.72 7.10
CA LEU A 46 -19.92 6.66 6.85
C LEU A 46 -20.40 7.90 6.09
N ALA A 47 -19.95 9.10 6.46
CA ALA A 47 -20.28 10.32 5.74
C ALA A 47 -19.88 10.25 4.25
N CYS A 48 -18.70 9.70 3.94
CA CYS A 48 -18.28 9.46 2.56
C CYS A 48 -19.18 8.44 1.84
N ALA A 49 -19.59 7.36 2.53
CA ALA A 49 -20.48 6.36 1.96
C ALA A 49 -21.87 6.95 1.67
N ASP A 50 -22.43 7.71 2.61
CA ASP A 50 -23.72 8.40 2.48
C ASP A 50 -23.69 9.40 1.32
N GLN A 51 -22.60 10.16 1.17
CA GLN A 51 -22.40 11.08 0.05
C GLN A 51 -22.42 10.34 -1.30
N LEU A 52 -21.75 9.19 -1.41
CA LEU A 52 -21.75 8.39 -2.64
C LEU A 52 -23.11 7.74 -2.89
N ALA A 53 -23.80 7.28 -1.83
CA ALA A 53 -25.11 6.65 -1.91
C ALA A 53 -26.21 7.64 -2.34
N ALA A 54 -26.09 8.92 -1.96
CA ALA A 54 -26.98 9.98 -2.40
C ALA A 54 -26.75 10.43 -3.86
N GLY A 55 -25.65 9.99 -4.49
CA GLY A 55 -25.29 10.36 -5.85
C GLY A 55 -25.88 9.45 -6.94
N PRO A 56 -25.66 9.78 -8.23
CA PRO A 56 -26.12 8.97 -9.35
C PRO A 56 -25.35 7.64 -9.45
N ALA A 57 -25.90 6.58 -8.84
CA ALA A 57 -25.24 5.29 -8.69
C ALA A 57 -24.67 4.71 -10.00
N MET A 58 -25.42 4.84 -11.11
CA MET A 58 -24.95 4.37 -12.42
C MET A 58 -23.70 5.14 -12.89
N ALA A 59 -23.71 6.48 -12.80
CA ALA A 59 -22.57 7.29 -13.22
C ALA A 59 -21.33 7.06 -12.33
N ILE A 60 -21.52 6.94 -11.01
CA ILE A 60 -20.45 6.66 -10.04
C ILE A 60 -19.82 5.30 -10.34
N SER A 61 -20.64 4.25 -10.47
CA SER A 61 -20.16 2.90 -10.76
C SER A 61 -19.50 2.82 -12.14
N ALA A 62 -20.11 3.42 -13.17
CA ALA A 62 -19.53 3.49 -14.51
C ALA A 62 -18.18 4.20 -14.53
N SER A 63 -17.98 5.24 -13.72
CA SER A 63 -16.69 5.93 -13.58
C SER A 63 -15.64 5.08 -12.88
N LYS A 64 -16.03 4.29 -11.87
CA LYS A 64 -15.12 3.41 -11.11
C LYS A 64 -14.53 2.28 -11.96
N VAL A 65 -15.30 1.73 -12.91
CA VAL A 65 -14.89 0.60 -13.75
C VAL A 65 -13.60 0.86 -14.55
N PRO A 66 -13.51 1.89 -15.42
CA PRO A 66 -12.31 2.13 -16.22
C PRO A 66 -11.10 2.49 -15.35
N ILE A 67 -11.29 3.23 -14.25
CA ILE A 67 -10.21 3.59 -13.31
C ILE A 67 -9.61 2.31 -12.69
N ASN A 68 -10.45 1.40 -12.21
CA ASN A 68 -9.99 0.14 -11.65
C ASN A 68 -9.36 -0.78 -12.70
N ASN A 69 -9.87 -0.76 -13.93
CA ASN A 69 -9.29 -1.52 -15.03
C ASN A 69 -7.90 -1.00 -15.41
N TYR A 70 -7.67 0.32 -15.40
CA TYR A 70 -6.35 0.90 -15.59
C TYR A 70 -5.34 0.37 -14.54
N ILE A 71 -5.73 0.40 -13.27
CA ILE A 71 -4.89 -0.13 -12.18
C ILE A 71 -4.64 -1.63 -12.35
N ARG A 72 -5.67 -2.40 -12.72
CA ARG A 72 -5.57 -3.85 -12.97
C ARG A 72 -4.61 -4.16 -14.11
N ALA A 73 -4.72 -3.45 -15.23
CA ALA A 73 -3.89 -3.68 -16.42
C ALA A 73 -2.41 -3.41 -16.17
N LEU A 74 -2.08 -2.38 -15.37
CA LEU A 74 -0.71 -2.12 -14.95
C LEU A 74 -0.22 -3.18 -13.96
N SER A 75 -1.07 -3.55 -12.99
CA SER A 75 -0.72 -4.55 -11.98
C SER A 75 -0.48 -5.93 -12.60
N SER A 76 -1.26 -6.33 -13.61
CA SER A 76 -1.12 -7.63 -14.27
C SER A 76 0.23 -7.80 -14.99
N GLN A 77 0.87 -6.71 -15.40
CA GLN A 77 2.18 -6.76 -16.06
C GLN A 77 3.33 -6.99 -15.08
N ILE A 78 3.23 -6.44 -13.86
CA ILE A 78 4.33 -6.47 -12.89
C ILE A 78 4.17 -7.54 -11.80
N LEU A 79 2.93 -7.86 -11.44
CA LEU A 79 2.62 -8.70 -10.29
C LEU A 79 3.24 -10.12 -10.38
N PRO A 80 3.25 -10.81 -11.55
CA PRO A 80 3.90 -12.11 -11.65
C PRO A 80 5.39 -12.08 -11.29
N LEU A 81 6.13 -11.08 -11.79
CA LEU A 81 7.54 -10.90 -11.48
C LEU A 81 7.74 -10.57 -10.00
N SER A 82 6.93 -9.64 -9.46
CA SER A 82 6.99 -9.26 -8.05
C SER A 82 6.77 -10.45 -7.13
N LEU A 83 5.74 -11.27 -7.38
CA LEU A 83 5.43 -12.46 -6.58
C LEU A 83 6.52 -13.53 -6.69
N ALA A 84 7.11 -13.72 -7.88
CA ALA A 84 8.20 -14.68 -8.05
C ALA A 84 9.44 -14.28 -7.22
N LEU A 85 9.82 -13.00 -7.27
CA LEU A 85 10.94 -12.44 -6.51
C LEU A 85 10.67 -12.41 -5.01
N GLU A 86 9.44 -12.04 -4.60
CA GLU A 86 9.00 -12.09 -3.20
C GLU A 86 9.11 -13.51 -2.66
N GLY A 87 8.57 -14.49 -3.38
CA GLY A 87 8.66 -15.91 -3.02
C GLY A 87 10.12 -16.38 -2.88
N GLN A 88 11.01 -15.93 -3.77
CA GLN A 88 12.45 -16.21 -3.63
C GLN A 88 13.04 -15.57 -2.37
N SER A 89 12.73 -14.30 -2.11
CA SER A 89 13.24 -13.55 -0.94
C SER A 89 12.77 -14.19 0.37
N MET A 90 11.53 -14.65 0.44
CA MET A 90 10.93 -15.28 1.62
C MET A 90 11.56 -16.63 1.96
N ARG A 91 12.24 -17.28 1.00
CA ARG A 91 12.99 -18.53 1.22
C ARG A 91 14.46 -18.29 1.58
N SER A 92 14.92 -17.04 1.58
CA SER A 92 16.31 -16.69 1.87
C SER A 92 16.68 -16.92 3.34
N ALA A 93 17.98 -16.98 3.61
CA ALA A 93 18.50 -16.99 4.98
C ALA A 93 18.10 -15.71 5.74
N ASP A 94 18.11 -14.57 5.06
CA ASP A 94 17.75 -13.28 5.66
C ASP A 94 16.28 -13.23 6.08
N ALA A 95 15.36 -13.81 5.30
CA ALA A 95 13.96 -13.90 5.70
C ALA A 95 13.76 -14.77 6.96
N LYS A 96 14.46 -15.91 7.04
CA LYS A 96 14.44 -16.76 8.24
C LYS A 96 15.02 -16.05 9.46
N GLU A 97 16.10 -15.30 9.26
CA GLU A 97 16.73 -14.50 10.31
C GLU A 97 15.82 -13.36 10.77
N ALA A 98 15.18 -12.63 9.86
CA ALA A 98 14.22 -11.58 10.20
C ALA A 98 13.08 -12.14 11.07
N GLN A 99 12.52 -13.29 10.70
CA GLN A 99 11.45 -13.96 11.47
C GLN A 99 11.93 -14.36 12.87
N ARG A 100 13.14 -14.94 12.98
CA ARG A 100 13.74 -15.33 14.26
C ARG A 100 14.04 -14.11 15.14
N ALA A 101 14.68 -13.09 14.59
CA ALA A 101 15.02 -11.86 15.30
C ALA A 101 13.77 -11.14 15.83
N PHE A 102 12.70 -11.10 15.03
CA PHE A 102 11.41 -10.57 15.45
C PHE A 102 10.80 -11.37 16.62
N ALA A 103 10.81 -12.71 16.55
CA ALA A 103 10.32 -13.56 17.62
C ALA A 103 11.15 -13.43 18.92
N GLU A 104 12.46 -13.28 18.78
CA GLU A 104 13.43 -13.12 19.88
C GLU A 104 13.56 -11.67 20.37
N LYS A 105 12.84 -10.71 19.75
CA LYS A 105 12.89 -9.27 20.05
C LYS A 105 14.31 -8.69 20.05
N ARG A 106 15.12 -9.10 19.08
CA ARG A 106 16.48 -8.61 18.87
C ARG A 106 16.65 -8.04 17.47
N GLU A 107 17.73 -7.30 17.26
CA GLU A 107 18.08 -6.82 15.93
C GLU A 107 18.50 -7.99 15.01
N PRO A 108 18.03 -8.03 13.75
CA PRO A 108 18.40 -9.05 12.79
C PRO A 108 19.82 -8.85 12.25
N GLN A 109 20.52 -9.95 11.98
CA GLN A 109 21.85 -9.94 11.36
C GLN A 109 21.81 -10.55 9.96
N PHE A 110 21.69 -9.70 8.96
CA PHE A 110 21.63 -10.14 7.57
C PHE A 110 23.02 -10.52 7.03
N GLY A 111 23.06 -11.60 6.24
CA GLY A 111 24.30 -12.05 5.61
C GLY A 111 24.73 -11.09 4.52
N LYS A 112 25.98 -10.60 4.56
CA LYS A 112 26.54 -9.89 3.41
C LYS A 112 26.67 -10.88 2.25
N LYS A 113 25.97 -10.62 1.14
CA LYS A 113 26.35 -11.19 -0.15
C LYS A 113 27.58 -10.48 -0.69
#